data_AF-A0A356KFN3-F1
#
_entry.id   AF-A0A356KFN3-F1
#
_cell.length_a   1.000
_cell.length_b   1.000
_cell.length_c   1.000
_cell.angle_alpha   90.00
_cell.angle_beta   90.00
_cell.angle_gamma   90.00
#
_symmetry.space_group_name_H-M   'P 1'
#
loop_
_entity.id
_entity.type
_entity.pdbx_description
1 polymer ?
#
loop_
_entity_poly.entity_id
_entity_poly.type
_entity_poly.pdbx_seq_one_letter_code
_entity_poly.pdbx_strand_id
1 'polypeptide(L)'
;MIERRFYLKPTPMTTAILLYLVARALQGRRLKLHTFSIQPNHYHVVITDCSEPGQPSDVSAFYQHFNAVSARALNTHLGRCESVWKEGSFSDRELWCSESLHAQLLYAWIQPLKDGWVDDLDDYAIRAVHFLPKDLGRTLKVPRPKFAFFGGQRSPHRPPTDPDALRRWHQERRAEAEQERRRWRRRNAKKNKKRDRARVKHLEREHMRAWTDEHQPVHEPGPTRSSLPDEIELHIDVPPGFEHLDVNEVREHFQARLTTEVERVRAQRLEGGYAEPDPRRLDALDAFSSAGPSRPDPDGYERIDYRGPKEVRTEIKRGLYAYLDRYQLALRQHRQRSQRRRQSDTGGHKLRKTRKTRRPVFPLGTYRLLRDEQVWVSVSETHESPTPPP
;
A
#
# COMPACT_ATOMS: atom_id res chain seq x y z
N MET A 1 5.06 5.11 -19.26
CA MET A 1 4.07 5.93 -18.54
C MET A 1 3.43 5.01 -17.52
N ILE A 2 3.60 5.24 -16.21
CA ILE A 2 2.98 4.39 -15.18
C ILE A 2 1.51 4.78 -15.10
N GLU A 3 0.63 3.83 -15.41
CA GLU A 3 -0.81 4.06 -15.43
C GLU A 3 -1.41 3.83 -14.04
N ARG A 4 -2.13 4.83 -13.50
CA ARG A 4 -2.95 4.63 -12.30
C ARG A 4 -4.16 3.81 -12.68
N ARG A 5 -4.39 2.70 -12.01
CA ARG A 5 -5.52 1.79 -12.23
C ARG A 5 -6.26 1.54 -10.93
N PHE A 6 -7.43 0.92 -11.02
CA PHE A 6 -8.30 0.65 -9.88
C PHE A 6 -8.09 -0.76 -9.28
N TYR A 7 -6.84 -1.20 -9.14
CA TYR A 7 -6.52 -2.54 -8.63
C TYR A 7 -6.93 -2.78 -7.18
N LEU A 8 -7.21 -1.72 -6.44
CA LEU A 8 -7.70 -1.76 -5.07
C LEU A 8 -9.22 -1.58 -5.01
N LYS A 9 -9.93 -1.75 -6.14
CA LYS A 9 -11.40 -1.72 -6.20
C LYS A 9 -11.96 -2.55 -5.03
N PRO A 10 -12.77 -1.93 -4.15
CA PRO A 10 -13.40 -2.63 -3.04
C PRO A 10 -14.30 -3.74 -3.56
N THR A 11 -13.92 -4.97 -3.26
CA THR A 11 -14.74 -6.18 -3.39
C THR A 11 -14.52 -7.00 -2.13
N PRO A 12 -15.43 -7.91 -1.74
CA PRO A 12 -15.20 -8.77 -0.58
C PRO A 12 -13.85 -9.49 -0.61
N MET A 13 -13.40 -9.88 -1.81
CA MET A 13 -12.12 -10.57 -2.01
C MET A 13 -10.91 -9.64 -1.88
N THR A 14 -10.94 -8.47 -2.53
CA THR A 14 -9.88 -7.46 -2.43
C THR A 14 -9.74 -6.94 -1.00
N THR A 15 -10.87 -6.64 -0.35
CA THR A 15 -10.94 -6.18 1.05
C THR A 15 -10.34 -7.23 1.99
N ALA A 16 -10.70 -8.51 1.86
CA ALA A 16 -10.12 -9.59 2.67
C ALA A 16 -8.61 -9.74 2.47
N ILE A 17 -8.10 -9.63 1.24
CA ILE A 17 -6.66 -9.65 0.96
C ILE A 17 -5.96 -8.50 1.67
N LEU A 18 -6.45 -7.27 1.49
CA LEU A 18 -5.76 -6.08 1.98
C LEU A 18 -5.84 -5.95 3.50
N LEU A 19 -6.97 -6.29 4.11
CA LEU A 19 -7.16 -6.32 5.55
C LEU A 19 -6.20 -7.32 6.23
N TYR A 20 -6.09 -8.54 5.69
CA TYR A 20 -5.16 -9.53 6.21
C TYR A 20 -3.69 -9.07 6.07
N LEU A 21 -3.36 -8.42 4.96
CA LEU A 21 -2.00 -7.98 4.68
C LEU A 21 -1.57 -6.76 5.48
N VAL A 22 -2.46 -5.82 5.79
CA VAL A 22 -2.11 -4.71 6.70
C VAL A 22 -1.83 -5.25 8.10
N ALA A 23 -2.65 -6.20 8.60
CA ALA A 23 -2.42 -6.89 9.87
C ALA A 23 -1.06 -7.61 9.88
N ARG A 24 -0.79 -8.40 8.83
CA ARG A 24 0.49 -9.11 8.69
C ARG A 24 1.69 -8.16 8.59
N ALA A 25 1.53 -7.02 7.93
CA ALA A 25 2.56 -6.02 7.77
C ALA A 25 2.82 -5.24 9.07
N LEU A 26 1.93 -5.26 10.06
CA LEU A 26 2.13 -4.66 11.38
C LEU A 26 2.69 -5.67 12.40
N GLN A 27 2.41 -6.96 12.23
CA GLN A 27 2.80 -8.00 13.17
C GLN A 27 4.32 -7.96 13.50
N GLY A 28 4.62 -7.84 14.80
CA GLY A 28 5.99 -7.82 15.33
C GLY A 28 6.76 -6.52 15.09
N ARG A 29 6.10 -5.43 14.67
CA ARG A 29 6.73 -4.11 14.48
C ARG A 29 6.30 -3.15 15.58
N ARG A 30 7.16 -2.15 15.84
CA ARG A 30 6.88 -1.06 16.78
C ARG A 30 6.07 0.05 16.11
N LEU A 31 4.95 -0.31 15.51
CA LEU A 31 4.05 0.62 14.84
C LEU A 31 2.66 0.46 15.42
N LYS A 32 2.02 1.59 15.73
CA LYS A 32 0.62 1.67 16.13
C LYS A 32 -0.22 2.19 14.98
N LEU A 33 -1.32 1.51 14.65
CA LEU A 33 -2.19 1.87 13.52
C LEU A 33 -3.36 2.71 14.02
N HIS A 34 -3.55 3.91 13.52
CA HIS A 34 -4.67 4.78 13.92
C HIS A 34 -5.81 4.77 12.89
N THR A 35 -5.47 4.73 11.60
CA THR A 35 -6.47 4.48 10.56
C THR A 35 -5.80 3.86 9.33
N PHE A 36 -6.60 3.08 8.61
CA PHE A 36 -6.28 2.54 7.30
C PHE A 36 -7.51 2.70 6.41
N SER A 37 -7.34 3.39 5.28
CA SER A 37 -8.41 3.73 4.36
C SER A 37 -7.98 3.34 2.96
N ILE A 38 -8.64 2.33 2.39
CA ILE A 38 -8.38 1.86 1.03
C ILE A 38 -9.31 2.58 0.09
N GLN A 39 -8.72 3.18 -0.94
CA GLN A 39 -9.43 3.68 -2.09
C GLN A 39 -9.21 2.79 -3.31
N PRO A 40 -10.03 2.92 -4.37
CA PRO A 40 -9.90 2.08 -5.54
C PRO A 40 -8.52 2.11 -6.22
N ASN A 41 -7.79 3.23 -6.13
CA ASN A 41 -6.51 3.43 -6.81
C ASN A 41 -5.32 3.72 -5.87
N HIS A 42 -5.53 3.90 -4.57
CA HIS A 42 -4.48 4.13 -3.57
C HIS A 42 -4.97 3.82 -2.15
N TYR A 43 -4.15 4.03 -1.14
CA TYR A 43 -4.57 3.92 0.25
C TYR A 43 -3.96 5.04 1.10
N HIS A 44 -4.61 5.34 2.22
CA HIS A 44 -4.08 6.17 3.28
C HIS A 44 -3.86 5.33 4.53
N VAL A 45 -2.77 5.62 5.23
CA VAL A 45 -2.43 4.99 6.50
C VAL A 45 -1.88 6.07 7.43
N VAL A 46 -2.37 6.11 8.66
CA VAL A 46 -1.82 6.94 9.72
C VAL A 46 -1.33 6.01 10.81
N ILE A 47 -0.02 6.04 11.05
CA ILE A 47 0.68 5.19 12.00
C ILE A 47 1.60 6.03 12.88
N THR A 48 1.73 5.63 14.15
CA THR A 48 2.78 6.12 15.04
C THR A 48 3.92 5.11 15.06
N ASP A 49 5.14 5.60 14.87
CA ASP A 49 6.35 4.82 15.10
C ASP A 49 6.74 4.91 16.58
N CYS A 50 6.81 3.76 17.24
CA CYS A 50 7.15 3.60 18.65
C CYS A 50 8.60 3.13 18.84
N SER A 51 9.47 3.29 17.83
CA SER A 51 10.89 3.04 17.97
C SER A 51 11.52 4.04 18.95
N GLU A 52 12.38 3.56 19.86
CA GLU A 52 13.13 4.42 20.79
C GLU A 52 14.23 5.21 20.07
N PRO A 53 14.66 6.37 20.60
CA PRO A 53 15.75 7.15 20.02
C PRO A 53 16.99 6.30 19.71
N GLY A 54 17.56 6.50 18.51
CA GLY A 54 18.68 5.70 18.01
C GLY A 54 18.31 4.32 17.44
N GLN A 55 17.08 3.84 17.59
CA GLN A 55 16.62 2.60 16.96
C GLN A 55 16.09 2.85 15.53
N PRO A 56 16.20 1.86 14.62
CA PRO A 56 15.66 2.03 13.28
C PRO A 56 14.13 2.01 13.29
N SER A 57 13.52 2.94 12.55
CA SER A 57 12.09 2.97 12.25
C SER A 57 11.62 1.71 11.51
N ASP A 58 10.48 1.16 11.93
CA ASP A 58 9.85 0.00 11.26
C ASP A 58 8.94 0.42 10.08
N VAL A 59 8.72 1.72 9.85
CA VAL A 59 7.83 2.26 8.81
C VAL A 59 8.23 1.78 7.42
N SER A 60 9.52 1.89 7.08
CA SER A 60 10.04 1.41 5.80
C SER A 60 9.83 -0.11 5.62
N ALA A 61 9.99 -0.88 6.69
CA ALA A 61 9.78 -2.34 6.67
C ALA A 61 8.29 -2.72 6.58
N PHE A 62 7.40 -1.90 7.15
CA PHE A 62 5.96 -2.02 6.96
C PHE A 62 5.59 -1.81 5.49
N TYR A 63 5.96 -0.66 4.89
CA TYR A 63 5.61 -0.35 3.51
C TYR A 63 6.20 -1.35 2.51
N GLN A 64 7.46 -1.73 2.70
CA GLN A 64 8.10 -2.74 1.85
C GLN A 64 7.33 -4.07 1.91
N HIS A 65 6.96 -4.53 3.11
CA HIS A 65 6.25 -5.79 3.28
C HIS A 65 4.83 -5.71 2.72
N PHE A 66 4.05 -4.71 3.15
CA PHE A 66 2.68 -4.50 2.72
C PHE A 66 2.60 -4.40 1.20
N ASN A 67 3.35 -3.48 0.59
CA ASN A 67 3.30 -3.24 -0.85
C ASN A 67 3.79 -4.46 -1.65
N ALA A 68 4.88 -5.11 -1.25
CA ALA A 68 5.41 -6.24 -2.00
C ALA A 68 4.46 -7.46 -1.96
N VAL A 69 3.89 -7.76 -0.79
CA VAL A 69 3.00 -8.93 -0.64
C VAL A 69 1.63 -8.65 -1.24
N SER A 70 1.06 -7.46 -1.05
CA SER A 70 -0.22 -7.07 -1.66
C SER A 70 -0.13 -7.04 -3.17
N ALA A 71 0.97 -6.54 -3.75
CA ALA A 71 1.15 -6.58 -5.20
C ALA A 71 1.08 -8.01 -5.74
N ARG A 72 1.74 -8.98 -5.08
CA ARG A 72 1.67 -10.40 -5.49
C ARG A 72 0.27 -10.99 -5.35
N ALA A 73 -0.40 -10.70 -4.24
CA ALA A 73 -1.74 -11.20 -3.96
C ALA A 73 -2.77 -10.63 -4.95
N LEU A 74 -2.78 -9.31 -5.12
CA LEU A 74 -3.66 -8.61 -6.06
C LEU A 74 -3.39 -9.02 -7.50
N ASN A 75 -2.12 -9.10 -7.93
CA ASN A 75 -1.81 -9.58 -9.27
C ASN A 75 -2.32 -11.00 -9.50
N THR A 76 -2.17 -11.89 -8.52
CA THR A 76 -2.69 -13.26 -8.67
C THR A 76 -4.23 -13.25 -8.71
N HIS A 77 -4.86 -12.44 -7.86
CA HIS A 77 -6.31 -12.27 -7.83
C HIS A 77 -6.86 -11.76 -9.16
N LEU A 78 -6.22 -10.74 -9.73
CA LEU A 78 -6.58 -10.05 -10.98
C LEU A 78 -6.02 -10.73 -12.24
N GLY A 79 -5.29 -11.84 -12.12
CA GLY A 79 -4.74 -12.51 -13.30
C GLY A 79 -3.49 -11.87 -13.92
N ARG A 80 -2.85 -10.92 -13.25
CA ARG A 80 -1.74 -10.11 -13.74
C ARG A 80 -0.36 -10.57 -13.21
N CYS A 81 0.70 -9.95 -13.70
CA CYS A 81 2.08 -10.15 -13.25
C CYS A 81 2.95 -8.87 -13.33
N GLU A 82 2.33 -7.68 -13.22
CA GLU A 82 2.99 -6.38 -13.42
C GLU A 82 3.10 -5.58 -12.11
N SER A 83 3.61 -4.35 -12.16
CA SER A 83 3.60 -3.45 -11.00
C SER A 83 2.17 -3.05 -10.62
N VAL A 84 1.84 -3.17 -9.32
CA VAL A 84 0.60 -2.62 -8.74
C VAL A 84 0.83 -1.21 -8.21
N TRP A 85 2.00 -0.97 -7.65
CA TRP A 85 2.37 0.29 -7.01
C TRP A 85 3.21 1.15 -7.96
N LYS A 86 3.11 2.47 -7.77
CA LYS A 86 3.98 3.44 -8.43
C LYS A 86 5.45 3.14 -8.10
N GLU A 87 6.33 3.23 -9.10
CA GLU A 87 7.77 3.16 -8.89
C GLU A 87 8.25 4.33 -8.02
N GLY A 88 9.22 4.05 -7.15
CA GLY A 88 9.80 5.04 -6.24
C GLY A 88 9.49 4.76 -4.77
N SER A 89 9.71 5.77 -3.93
CA SER A 89 9.38 5.70 -2.51
C SER A 89 7.88 5.90 -2.28
N PHE A 90 7.42 5.47 -1.11
CA PHE A 90 6.07 5.74 -0.66
C PHE A 90 5.89 7.21 -0.24
N SER A 91 4.60 7.57 -0.27
CA SER A 91 3.92 8.75 0.23
C SER A 91 4.17 9.21 1.66
N ASP A 92 5.38 9.50 2.16
CA ASP A 92 5.57 9.79 3.60
C ASP A 92 5.43 11.27 3.98
N ARG A 93 4.66 11.51 5.04
CA ARG A 93 4.51 12.82 5.69
C ARG A 93 4.64 12.66 7.20
N GLU A 94 5.66 13.29 7.77
CA GLU A 94 5.94 13.30 9.20
C GLU A 94 5.07 14.36 9.89
N LEU A 95 4.35 13.97 10.94
CA LEU A 95 3.39 14.82 11.65
C LEU A 95 4.03 15.29 12.95
N TRP A 96 4.25 16.60 13.07
CA TRP A 96 5.08 17.17 14.14
C TRP A 96 4.29 17.83 15.28
N CYS A 97 2.97 17.86 15.20
CA CYS A 97 2.09 18.31 16.28
C CYS A 97 0.72 17.62 16.23
N SER A 98 -0.05 17.77 17.30
CA SER A 98 -1.43 17.29 17.45
C SER A 98 -2.31 17.73 16.29
N GLU A 99 -2.22 19.01 15.90
CA GLU A 99 -3.06 19.59 14.84
C GLU A 99 -2.76 18.96 13.48
N SER A 100 -1.50 18.63 13.20
CA SER A 100 -1.10 17.91 11.99
C SER A 100 -1.63 16.47 11.99
N LEU A 101 -1.51 15.77 13.12
CA LEU A 101 -2.06 14.41 13.30
C LEU A 101 -3.57 14.41 13.07
N HIS A 102 -4.28 15.33 13.73
CA HIS A 102 -5.71 15.52 13.60
C HIS A 102 -6.14 15.76 12.16
N ALA A 103 -5.47 16.69 11.48
CA ALA A 103 -5.80 17.03 10.10
C ALA A 103 -5.58 15.83 9.16
N GLN A 104 -4.56 15.01 9.40
CA GLN A 104 -4.32 13.83 8.57
C GLN A 104 -5.29 12.68 8.84
N LEU A 105 -5.70 12.48 10.10
CA LEU A 105 -6.77 11.53 10.42
C LEU A 105 -8.07 11.91 9.72
N LEU A 106 -8.49 13.17 9.86
CA LEU A 106 -9.68 13.71 9.17
C LEU A 106 -9.55 13.58 7.65
N TYR A 107 -8.39 13.92 7.09
CA TYR A 107 -8.12 13.77 5.67
C TYR A 107 -8.30 12.32 5.21
N ALA A 108 -7.73 11.34 5.92
CA ALA A 108 -7.84 9.93 5.57
C ALA A 108 -9.29 9.39 5.67
N TRP A 109 -10.06 9.86 6.66
CA TRP A 109 -11.45 9.49 6.85
C TRP A 109 -12.38 10.10 5.81
N ILE A 110 -12.22 11.39 5.47
CA ILE A 110 -13.17 12.09 4.60
C ILE A 110 -12.96 11.82 3.11
N GLN A 111 -11.79 11.32 2.73
CA GLN A 111 -11.39 11.25 1.34
C GLN A 111 -12.36 10.45 0.43
N PRO A 112 -12.97 9.32 0.85
CA PRO A 112 -13.97 8.63 0.04
C PRO A 112 -15.19 9.49 -0.34
N LEU A 113 -15.68 10.31 0.59
CA LEU A 113 -16.76 11.26 0.37
C LEU A 113 -16.29 12.42 -0.52
N LYS A 114 -15.10 12.96 -0.24
CA LYS A 114 -14.50 14.02 -1.05
C LYS A 114 -14.35 13.62 -2.52
N ASP A 115 -13.95 12.38 -2.78
CA ASP A 115 -13.80 11.84 -4.14
C ASP A 115 -15.13 11.43 -4.78
N GLY A 116 -16.25 11.53 -4.05
CA GLY A 116 -17.59 11.27 -4.55
C GLY A 116 -17.91 9.80 -4.75
N TRP A 117 -17.24 8.91 -3.99
CA TRP A 117 -17.55 7.48 -4.02
C TRP A 117 -18.83 7.16 -3.26
N VAL A 118 -19.07 7.89 -2.17
CA VAL A 118 -20.21 7.72 -1.26
C VAL A 118 -20.65 9.08 -0.74
N ASP A 119 -21.91 9.17 -0.31
CA ASP A 119 -22.37 10.31 0.49
C ASP A 119 -22.24 10.03 2.00
N ASP A 120 -22.18 8.76 2.40
CA ASP A 120 -22.03 8.32 3.78
C ASP A 120 -20.74 7.48 3.95
N LEU A 121 -19.90 7.86 4.91
CA LEU A 121 -18.66 7.16 5.21
C LEU A 121 -18.89 5.76 5.81
N ASP A 122 -20.01 5.54 6.50
CA ASP A 122 -20.36 4.21 7.00
C ASP A 122 -20.72 3.25 5.86
N ASP A 123 -21.41 3.76 4.83
CA ASP A 123 -21.69 3.01 3.59
C ASP A 123 -20.37 2.58 2.90
N TYR A 124 -19.35 3.45 2.93
CA TYR A 124 -18.02 3.11 2.43
C TYR A 124 -17.32 2.03 3.26
N ALA A 125 -17.37 2.15 4.59
CA ALA A 125 -16.73 1.22 5.52
C ALA A 125 -17.32 -0.21 5.46
N ILE A 126 -18.56 -0.36 4.98
CA ILE A 126 -19.16 -1.68 4.72
C ILE A 126 -18.55 -2.34 3.46
N ARG A 127 -18.13 -1.56 2.46
CA ARG A 127 -17.63 -2.05 1.16
C ARG A 127 -16.11 -2.22 1.13
N ALA A 128 -15.39 -1.32 1.79
CA ALA A 128 -13.93 -1.21 1.75
C ALA A 128 -13.33 -1.28 3.15
N VAL A 129 -12.02 -1.51 3.25
CA VAL A 129 -11.32 -1.31 4.53
C VAL A 129 -11.22 0.20 4.77
N HIS A 130 -11.98 0.70 5.74
CA HIS A 130 -12.01 2.10 6.12
C HIS A 130 -12.26 2.22 7.62
N PHE A 131 -11.19 2.37 8.40
CA PHE A 131 -11.30 2.49 9.85
C PHE A 131 -11.63 3.92 10.26
N LEU A 132 -12.82 4.08 10.84
CA LEU A 132 -13.39 5.36 11.28
C LEU A 132 -13.09 5.63 12.76
N PRO A 133 -13.39 6.83 13.29
CA PRO A 133 -13.20 7.14 14.71
C PRO A 133 -13.74 6.06 15.64
N LYS A 134 -14.95 5.54 15.37
CA LYS A 134 -15.60 4.47 16.15
C LYS A 134 -14.80 3.16 16.27
N ASP A 135 -13.81 2.96 15.40
CA ASP A 135 -12.96 1.77 15.40
C ASP A 135 -11.70 1.93 16.26
N LEU A 136 -11.38 3.14 16.73
CA LEU A 136 -10.25 3.38 17.64
C LEU A 136 -10.38 2.52 18.90
N GLY A 137 -9.29 1.89 19.33
CA GLY A 137 -9.24 0.92 20.43
C GLY A 137 -9.81 -0.47 20.11
N ARG A 138 -10.29 -0.75 18.88
CA ARG A 138 -10.75 -2.10 18.52
C ARG A 138 -9.58 -3.03 18.16
N THR A 139 -9.80 -4.31 18.45
CA THR A 139 -8.99 -5.43 17.94
C THR A 139 -9.84 -6.26 17.00
N LEU A 140 -9.37 -6.48 15.79
CA LEU A 140 -10.01 -7.30 14.78
C LEU A 140 -9.25 -8.62 14.62
N LYS A 141 -9.96 -9.74 14.62
CA LYS A 141 -9.42 -11.02 14.18
C LYS A 141 -9.62 -11.17 12.68
N VAL A 142 -8.53 -11.21 11.94
CA VAL A 142 -8.54 -11.19 10.48
C VAL A 142 -8.12 -12.56 9.94
N PRO A 143 -9.06 -13.35 9.39
CA PRO A 143 -8.72 -14.65 8.82
C PRO A 143 -7.93 -14.50 7.52
N ARG A 144 -7.04 -15.45 7.27
CA ARG A 144 -6.30 -15.56 6.02
C ARG A 144 -7.25 -15.98 4.90
N PRO A 145 -7.40 -15.19 3.82
CA PRO A 145 -8.27 -15.57 2.71
C PRO A 145 -7.69 -16.77 1.96
N LYS A 146 -8.39 -17.91 2.03
CA LYS A 146 -7.95 -19.21 1.46
C LYS A 146 -7.72 -19.17 -0.06
N PHE A 147 -8.45 -18.32 -0.78
CA PHE A 147 -8.33 -18.17 -2.23
C PHE A 147 -7.08 -17.36 -2.64
N ALA A 148 -6.54 -16.54 -1.74
CA ALA A 148 -5.48 -15.60 -2.05
C ALA A 148 -4.12 -16.29 -2.16
N PHE A 149 -3.21 -15.64 -2.88
CA PHE A 149 -1.84 -16.14 -3.08
C PHE A 149 -0.82 -15.13 -2.56
N PHE A 150 -0.13 -15.48 -1.49
CA PHE A 150 0.78 -14.56 -0.81
C PHE A 150 2.27 -14.74 -1.17
N GLY A 151 2.62 -15.82 -1.88
CA GLY A 151 4.00 -16.08 -2.29
C GLY A 151 4.19 -17.38 -3.06
N GLY A 152 5.33 -17.47 -3.76
CA GLY A 152 5.67 -18.56 -4.69
C GLY A 152 5.64 -18.12 -6.15
N GLN A 153 6.02 -19.01 -7.07
CA GLN A 153 5.85 -18.78 -8.49
C GLN A 153 4.40 -19.06 -8.89
N ARG A 154 3.71 -18.08 -9.48
CA ARG A 154 2.37 -18.31 -10.02
C ARG A 154 2.50 -19.21 -11.25
N SER A 155 1.71 -20.27 -11.31
CA SER A 155 1.52 -21.02 -12.55
C SER A 155 0.85 -20.09 -13.57
N PRO A 156 1.38 -19.94 -14.79
CA PRO A 156 0.75 -19.16 -15.87
C PRO A 156 -0.70 -19.59 -16.14
N HIS A 157 -1.04 -20.84 -15.81
CA HIS A 157 -2.36 -21.44 -16.04
C HIS A 157 -3.31 -21.30 -14.85
N ARG A 158 -2.87 -20.71 -13.72
CA ARG A 158 -3.77 -20.46 -12.59
C ARG A 158 -4.79 -19.38 -12.98
N PRO A 159 -6.10 -19.70 -13.00
CA PRO A 159 -7.12 -18.72 -13.34
C PRO A 159 -7.15 -17.59 -12.30
N PRO A 160 -7.51 -16.36 -12.71
CA PRO A 160 -7.80 -15.27 -11.78
C PRO A 160 -8.94 -15.65 -10.83
N THR A 161 -9.00 -15.00 -9.68
CA THR A 161 -10.11 -15.19 -8.73
C THR A 161 -11.07 -14.01 -8.71
N ASP A 162 -10.65 -12.85 -9.23
CA ASP A 162 -11.57 -11.75 -9.51
C ASP A 162 -12.55 -12.15 -10.64
N PRO A 163 -13.87 -11.96 -10.48
CA PRO A 163 -14.87 -12.37 -11.47
C PRO A 163 -14.68 -11.73 -12.85
N ASP A 164 -14.27 -10.46 -12.91
CA ASP A 164 -14.13 -9.73 -14.17
C ASP A 164 -12.85 -10.17 -14.90
N ALA A 165 -11.76 -10.33 -14.16
CA ALA A 165 -10.52 -10.91 -14.66
C ALA A 165 -10.72 -12.36 -15.12
N LEU A 166 -11.50 -13.16 -14.40
CA LEU A 166 -11.79 -14.55 -14.77
C LEU A 166 -12.58 -14.62 -16.08
N ARG A 167 -13.58 -13.74 -16.27
CA ARG A 167 -14.32 -13.65 -17.54
C ARG A 167 -13.40 -13.29 -18.70
N ARG A 168 -12.51 -12.30 -18.54
CA ARG A 168 -11.50 -11.93 -19.57
C ARG A 168 -10.56 -13.09 -19.87
N TRP A 169 -10.05 -13.73 -18.83
CA TRP A 169 -9.18 -14.89 -18.97
C TRP A 169 -9.84 -16.02 -19.77
N HIS A 170 -11.11 -16.34 -19.50
CA HIS A 170 -11.85 -17.31 -20.30
C HIS A 170 -12.05 -16.87 -21.76
N GLN A 171 -12.30 -15.59 -22.01
CA GLN A 171 -12.43 -15.04 -23.37
C GLN A 171 -11.11 -15.17 -24.14
N GLU A 172 -9.99 -14.79 -23.53
CA GLU A 172 -8.65 -14.93 -24.11
C GLU A 172 -8.33 -16.39 -24.43
N ARG A 173 -8.57 -17.31 -23.49
CA ARG A 173 -8.36 -18.75 -23.70
C ARG A 173 -9.24 -19.31 -24.83
N ARG A 174 -10.49 -18.85 -24.96
CA ARG A 174 -11.37 -19.23 -26.08
C ARG A 174 -10.83 -18.70 -27.41
N ALA A 175 -10.38 -17.44 -27.45
CA ALA A 175 -9.81 -16.82 -28.65
C ALA A 175 -8.53 -17.53 -29.10
N GLU A 176 -7.62 -17.87 -28.17
CA GLU A 176 -6.42 -18.66 -28.46
C GLU A 176 -6.76 -20.03 -29.04
N ALA A 177 -7.71 -20.74 -28.41
CA ALA A 177 -8.16 -22.05 -28.90
C ALA A 177 -8.77 -21.95 -30.32
N GLU A 178 -9.50 -20.88 -30.62
CA GLU A 178 -10.03 -20.65 -31.97
C GLU A 178 -8.92 -20.31 -32.97
N GLN A 179 -7.97 -19.46 -32.60
CA GLN A 179 -6.80 -19.14 -33.43
C GLN A 179 -6.01 -20.41 -33.77
N GLU A 180 -5.82 -21.31 -32.80
CA GLU A 180 -5.12 -22.57 -33.03
C GLU A 180 -5.92 -23.51 -33.95
N ARG A 181 -7.25 -23.63 -33.78
CA ARG A 181 -8.10 -24.35 -34.74
C ARG A 181 -7.92 -23.81 -36.16
N ARG A 182 -7.92 -22.49 -36.33
CA ARG A 182 -7.70 -21.84 -37.64
C ARG A 182 -6.32 -22.16 -38.20
N ARG A 183 -5.26 -22.12 -37.37
CA ARG A 183 -3.88 -22.49 -37.77
C ARG A 183 -3.79 -23.96 -38.18
N TRP A 184 -4.39 -24.87 -37.43
CA TRP A 184 -4.43 -26.30 -37.76
C TRP A 184 -5.15 -26.56 -39.08
N ARG A 185 -6.33 -25.95 -39.29
CA ARG A 185 -7.10 -26.07 -40.55
C ARG A 185 -6.30 -25.58 -41.74
N ARG A 186 -5.62 -24.43 -41.62
CA ARG A 186 -4.75 -23.88 -42.68
C ARG A 186 -3.59 -24.81 -42.99
N ARG A 187 -2.86 -25.30 -41.97
CA ARG A 187 -1.74 -26.23 -42.12
C ARG A 187 -2.15 -27.55 -42.78
N ASN A 188 -3.36 -28.02 -42.52
CA ASN A 188 -3.85 -29.31 -43.01
C ASN A 188 -4.79 -29.23 -44.22
N ALA A 189 -5.06 -28.05 -44.77
CA ALA A 189 -6.06 -27.85 -45.83
C ALA A 189 -5.86 -28.80 -47.03
N LYS A 190 -4.64 -28.94 -47.53
CA LYS A 190 -4.30 -29.85 -48.65
C LYS A 190 -4.54 -31.32 -48.31
N LYS A 191 -4.15 -31.76 -47.11
CA LYS A 191 -4.34 -33.14 -46.63
C LYS A 191 -5.83 -33.44 -46.40
N ASN A 192 -6.58 -32.46 -45.91
CA ASN A 192 -7.98 -32.57 -45.58
C ASN A 192 -8.89 -32.62 -46.83
N LYS A 193 -8.48 -32.03 -47.96
CA LYS A 193 -9.24 -32.12 -49.23
C LYS A 193 -9.46 -33.57 -49.69
N LYS A 194 -8.55 -34.49 -49.33
CA LYS A 194 -8.60 -35.91 -49.70
C LYS A 194 -9.30 -36.80 -48.65
N ARG A 195 -9.73 -36.24 -47.53
CA ARG A 195 -10.29 -37.01 -46.39
C ARG A 195 -11.78 -36.74 -46.27
N ASP A 196 -12.52 -37.75 -45.81
CA ASP A 196 -13.90 -37.55 -45.40
C ASP A 196 -14.00 -36.55 -44.22
N ARG A 197 -15.10 -35.80 -44.19
CA ARG A 197 -15.41 -34.75 -43.21
C ARG A 197 -15.40 -35.29 -41.78
N ALA A 198 -15.89 -36.51 -41.53
CA ALA A 198 -15.89 -37.09 -40.18
C ALA A 198 -14.47 -37.32 -39.67
N ARG A 199 -13.59 -37.85 -40.54
CA ARG A 199 -12.16 -38.03 -40.22
C ARG A 199 -11.45 -36.72 -39.95
N VAL A 200 -11.72 -35.67 -40.73
CA VAL A 200 -11.14 -34.32 -40.49
C VAL A 200 -11.59 -33.77 -39.14
N LYS A 201 -12.88 -33.88 -38.81
CA LYS A 201 -13.43 -33.41 -37.52
C LYS A 201 -12.86 -34.18 -36.34
N HIS A 202 -12.63 -35.49 -36.47
CA HIS A 202 -11.99 -36.30 -35.45
C HIS A 202 -10.55 -35.85 -35.19
N LEU A 203 -9.73 -35.70 -36.25
CA LEU A 203 -8.35 -35.25 -36.12
C LEU A 203 -8.23 -33.82 -35.56
N GLU A 204 -9.17 -32.93 -35.91
CA GLU A 204 -9.23 -31.60 -35.31
C GLU A 204 -9.51 -31.69 -33.80
N ARG A 205 -10.44 -32.57 -33.38
CA ARG A 205 -10.75 -32.78 -31.96
C ARG A 205 -9.56 -33.34 -31.20
N GLU A 206 -8.85 -34.32 -31.74
CA GLU A 206 -7.65 -34.89 -31.11
C GLU A 206 -6.54 -33.86 -30.99
N HIS A 207 -6.27 -33.09 -32.06
CA HIS A 207 -5.31 -31.98 -32.03
C HIS A 207 -5.66 -30.96 -30.95
N MET A 208 -6.92 -30.55 -30.87
CA MET A 208 -7.35 -29.58 -29.87
C MET A 208 -7.31 -30.12 -28.45
N ARG A 209 -7.54 -31.43 -28.23
CA ARG A 209 -7.35 -32.05 -26.92
C ARG A 209 -5.89 -31.99 -26.51
N ALA A 210 -4.98 -32.50 -27.34
CA ALA A 210 -3.54 -32.46 -27.06
C ALA A 210 -3.02 -31.03 -26.82
N TRP A 211 -3.47 -30.06 -27.64
CA TRP A 211 -3.12 -28.66 -27.45
C TRP A 211 -3.63 -28.10 -26.12
N THR A 212 -4.86 -28.46 -25.73
CA THR A 212 -5.45 -28.01 -24.45
C THR A 212 -4.69 -28.62 -23.27
N ASP A 213 -4.35 -29.90 -23.33
CA ASP A 213 -3.58 -30.57 -22.27
C ASP A 213 -2.18 -29.96 -22.10
N GLU A 214 -1.54 -29.54 -23.20
CA GLU A 214 -0.23 -28.89 -23.18
C GLU A 214 -0.29 -27.41 -22.74
N HIS A 215 -1.27 -26.63 -23.19
CA HIS A 215 -1.30 -25.16 -23.03
C HIS A 215 -2.29 -24.67 -21.97
N GLN A 216 -3.19 -25.52 -21.50
CA GLN A 216 -4.19 -25.24 -20.49
C GLN A 216 -4.28 -26.40 -19.48
N PRO A 217 -3.15 -26.83 -18.89
CA PRO A 217 -3.18 -27.87 -17.87
C PRO A 217 -4.13 -27.44 -16.74
N VAL A 218 -4.94 -28.39 -16.26
CA VAL A 218 -5.81 -28.17 -15.11
C VAL A 218 -4.94 -27.69 -13.96
N HIS A 219 -5.21 -26.48 -13.47
CA HIS A 219 -4.47 -25.97 -12.34
C HIS A 219 -4.89 -26.74 -11.08
N GLU A 220 -4.04 -27.67 -10.67
CA GLU A 220 -4.14 -28.28 -9.35
C GLU A 220 -3.43 -27.40 -8.34
N PRO A 221 -4.14 -26.83 -7.35
CA PRO A 221 -3.49 -26.06 -6.30
C PRO A 221 -2.60 -27.01 -5.50
N GLY A 222 -1.28 -26.86 -5.65
CA GLY A 222 -0.33 -27.58 -4.82
C GLY A 222 -0.53 -27.23 -3.34
N PRO A 223 -0.10 -28.10 -2.41
CA PRO A 223 -0.22 -27.85 -0.97
C PRO A 223 0.42 -26.51 -0.63
N THR A 224 -0.32 -25.68 0.11
CA THR A 224 0.14 -24.34 0.49
C THR A 224 1.35 -24.46 1.41
N ARG A 225 2.56 -24.23 0.87
CA ARG A 225 3.80 -24.13 1.66
C ARG A 225 3.92 -22.83 2.44
N SER A 226 2.81 -22.11 2.62
CA SER A 226 2.81 -20.80 3.25
C SER A 226 2.88 -20.95 4.76
N SER A 227 3.97 -20.50 5.37
CA SER A 227 4.13 -20.36 6.82
C SER A 227 3.35 -19.17 7.40
N LEU A 228 2.43 -18.59 6.63
CA LEU A 228 1.58 -17.51 7.10
C LEU A 228 0.50 -18.07 8.04
N PRO A 229 0.21 -17.37 9.14
CA PRO A 229 -0.81 -17.81 10.09
C PRO A 229 -2.20 -17.82 9.44
N ASP A 230 -3.10 -18.66 9.96
CA ASP A 230 -4.49 -18.73 9.45
C ASP A 230 -5.36 -17.56 9.91
N GLU A 231 -4.96 -16.87 10.98
CA GLU A 231 -5.61 -15.70 11.54
C GLU A 231 -4.56 -14.76 12.13
N ILE A 232 -4.80 -13.44 12.04
CA ILE A 232 -3.95 -12.40 12.63
C ILE A 232 -4.82 -11.37 13.34
N GLU A 233 -4.37 -10.90 14.50
CA GLU A 233 -4.99 -9.77 15.19
C GLU A 233 -4.50 -8.44 14.62
N LEU A 234 -5.44 -7.53 14.38
CA LEU A 234 -5.20 -6.16 13.94
C LEU A 234 -5.76 -5.21 14.98
N HIS A 235 -4.87 -4.46 15.63
CA HIS A 235 -5.25 -3.44 16.60
C HIS A 235 -5.32 -2.07 15.92
N ILE A 236 -6.36 -1.31 16.23
CA ILE A 236 -6.54 0.07 15.81
C ILE A 236 -6.34 0.91 17.06
N ASP A 237 -5.15 1.49 17.22
CA ASP A 237 -4.72 2.21 18.40
C ASP A 237 -5.32 3.62 18.49
N VAL A 238 -5.53 4.08 19.72
CA VAL A 238 -5.78 5.49 20.02
C VAL A 238 -4.58 6.35 19.58
N PRO A 239 -4.78 7.48 18.88
CA PRO A 239 -3.70 8.38 18.51
C PRO A 239 -2.98 8.96 19.74
N PRO A 240 -1.66 9.23 19.67
CA PRO A 240 -0.92 9.82 20.78
C PRO A 240 -1.44 11.21 21.16
N GLY A 241 -1.32 11.58 22.44
CA GLY A 241 -1.81 12.85 22.99
C GLY A 241 -3.21 12.78 23.62
N PHE A 242 -3.83 11.59 23.58
CA PHE A 242 -5.15 11.32 24.12
C PHE A 242 -5.13 10.32 25.28
N GLU A 243 -3.96 10.08 25.88
CA GLU A 243 -3.76 9.10 26.96
C GLU A 243 -4.55 9.43 28.24
N HIS A 244 -5.00 10.68 28.37
CA HIS A 244 -5.78 11.18 29.50
C HIS A 244 -7.30 10.97 29.34
N LEU A 245 -7.76 10.59 28.16
CA LEU A 245 -9.17 10.33 27.87
C LEU A 245 -9.41 8.82 27.77
N ASP A 246 -10.62 8.39 28.09
CA ASP A 246 -11.06 7.03 27.80
C ASP A 246 -11.29 6.85 26.28
N VAL A 247 -11.26 5.59 25.82
CA VAL A 247 -11.36 5.28 24.38
C VAL A 247 -12.66 5.82 23.77
N ASN A 248 -13.77 5.85 24.50
CA ASN A 248 -15.05 6.37 24.00
C ASN A 248 -15.02 7.91 23.92
N GLU A 249 -14.45 8.59 24.90
CA GLU A 249 -14.23 10.05 24.82
C GLU A 249 -13.37 10.42 23.59
N VAL A 250 -12.33 9.63 23.31
CA VAL A 250 -11.51 9.82 22.09
C VAL A 250 -12.33 9.60 20.82
N ARG A 251 -13.15 8.55 20.78
CA ARG A 251 -14.05 8.26 19.65
C ARG A 251 -15.01 9.43 19.43
N GLU A 252 -15.65 9.93 20.48
CA GLU A 252 -16.58 11.05 20.44
C GLU A 252 -15.90 12.34 19.98
N HIS A 253 -14.71 12.64 20.51
CA HIS A 253 -13.90 13.79 20.09
C HIS A 253 -13.66 13.80 18.57
N PHE A 254 -13.19 12.68 18.02
CA PHE A 254 -12.91 12.59 16.58
C PHE A 254 -14.18 12.47 15.74
N GLN A 255 -15.23 11.84 16.26
CA GLN A 255 -16.51 11.73 15.57
C GLN A 255 -17.15 13.11 15.39
N ALA A 256 -17.17 13.96 16.43
CA ALA A 256 -17.71 15.31 16.34
C ALA A 256 -17.01 16.14 15.25
N ARG A 257 -15.68 16.04 15.19
CA ARG A 257 -14.87 16.74 14.18
C ARG A 257 -15.06 16.19 12.78
N LEU A 258 -15.20 14.86 12.66
CA LEU A 258 -15.50 14.23 11.38
C LEU A 258 -16.88 14.67 10.86
N THR A 259 -17.90 14.76 11.72
CA THR A 259 -19.24 15.26 11.35
C THR A 259 -19.17 16.67 10.78
N THR A 260 -18.50 17.61 11.47
CA THR A 260 -18.32 18.98 10.95
C THR A 260 -17.59 19.00 9.61
N GLU A 261 -16.55 18.18 9.44
CA GLU A 261 -15.79 18.09 8.20
C GLU A 261 -16.60 17.48 7.04
N VAL A 262 -17.48 16.50 7.34
CA VAL A 262 -18.43 15.92 6.38
C VAL A 262 -19.37 17.00 5.83
N GLU A 263 -19.98 17.79 6.72
CA GLU A 263 -20.87 18.89 6.32
C GLU A 263 -20.14 19.91 5.44
N ARG A 264 -18.91 20.29 5.84
CA ARG A 264 -18.06 21.21 5.08
C ARG A 264 -17.76 20.67 3.68
N VAL A 265 -17.40 19.39 3.55
CA VAL A 265 -17.08 18.80 2.23
C VAL A 265 -18.34 18.66 1.38
N ARG A 266 -19.49 18.30 1.95
CA ARG A 266 -20.77 18.26 1.21
C ARG A 266 -21.12 19.65 0.66
N ALA A 267 -21.03 20.69 1.47
CA ALA A 267 -21.26 22.07 1.04
C ALA A 267 -20.32 22.46 -0.12
N GLN A 268 -19.02 22.17 0.01
CA GLN A 268 -18.05 22.45 -1.05
C GLN A 268 -18.32 21.67 -2.35
N ARG A 269 -18.82 20.44 -2.25
CA ARG A 269 -19.18 19.64 -3.42
C ARG A 269 -20.40 20.23 -4.13
N LEU A 270 -21.40 20.67 -3.37
CA LEU A 270 -22.59 21.33 -3.90
C LEU A 270 -22.23 22.65 -4.60
N GLU A 271 -21.44 23.51 -3.93
CA GLU A 271 -20.97 24.79 -4.49
C GLU A 271 -20.11 24.60 -5.75
N GLY A 272 -19.27 23.56 -5.77
CA GLY A 272 -18.40 23.26 -6.91
C GLY A 272 -19.08 22.57 -8.09
N GLY A 273 -20.38 22.26 -7.99
CA GLY A 273 -21.13 21.56 -9.05
C GLY A 273 -20.62 20.14 -9.30
N TYR A 274 -20.04 19.48 -8.29
CA TYR A 274 -19.62 18.10 -8.41
C TYR A 274 -20.84 17.18 -8.51
N ALA A 275 -20.74 16.14 -9.34
CA ALA A 275 -21.79 15.14 -9.44
C ALA A 275 -22.13 14.52 -8.08
N GLU A 276 -23.40 14.18 -7.87
CA GLU A 276 -23.85 13.50 -6.66
C GLU A 276 -23.05 12.19 -6.46
N PRO A 277 -22.66 11.87 -5.20
CA PRO A 277 -22.03 10.59 -4.92
C PRO A 277 -22.97 9.43 -5.29
N ASP A 278 -22.44 8.44 -6.01
CA ASP A 278 -23.19 7.24 -6.39
C ASP A 278 -22.37 5.99 -6.03
N PRO A 279 -22.74 5.26 -4.96
CA PRO A 279 -22.07 4.03 -4.55
C PRO A 279 -22.01 2.97 -5.67
N ARG A 280 -22.96 2.97 -6.61
CA ARG A 280 -22.98 2.03 -7.73
C ARG A 280 -21.81 2.24 -8.69
N ARG A 281 -21.23 3.45 -8.73
CA ARG A 281 -20.00 3.72 -9.51
C ARG A 281 -18.82 2.90 -8.99
N LEU A 282 -18.76 2.66 -7.68
CA LEU A 282 -17.73 1.83 -7.07
C LEU A 282 -17.88 0.37 -7.51
N ASP A 283 -19.12 -0.13 -7.53
CA ASP A 283 -19.44 -1.50 -7.94
C ASP A 283 -19.19 -1.72 -9.44
N ALA A 284 -19.54 -0.72 -10.27
CA ALA A 284 -19.35 -0.74 -11.71
C ALA A 284 -17.91 -0.49 -12.16
N LEU A 285 -17.02 -0.12 -11.23
CA LEU A 285 -15.65 0.26 -11.56
C LEU A 285 -14.89 -0.92 -12.19
N ASP A 286 -14.28 -0.72 -13.35
CA ASP A 286 -13.34 -1.70 -13.90
C ASP A 286 -11.98 -1.53 -13.22
N ALA A 287 -11.50 -2.56 -12.52
CA ALA A 287 -10.17 -2.59 -11.88
C ALA A 287 -9.02 -2.28 -12.85
N PHE A 288 -9.23 -2.53 -14.15
CA PHE A 288 -8.26 -2.31 -15.22
C PHE A 288 -8.48 -0.98 -15.94
N SER A 289 -9.51 -0.20 -15.62
CA SER A 289 -9.66 1.12 -16.22
C SER A 289 -8.64 2.09 -15.63
N SER A 290 -8.30 3.11 -16.43
CA SER A 290 -7.36 4.15 -16.02
C SER A 290 -8.03 5.11 -15.05
N ALA A 291 -7.37 5.44 -13.95
CA ALA A 291 -7.76 6.51 -13.05
C ALA A 291 -7.28 7.90 -13.54
N GLY A 292 -6.82 7.98 -14.79
CA GLY A 292 -6.24 9.18 -15.38
C GLY A 292 -4.78 9.42 -14.96
N PRO A 293 -4.14 10.43 -15.57
CA PRO A 293 -2.78 10.79 -15.21
C PRO A 293 -2.73 11.36 -13.80
N SER A 294 -1.82 10.87 -12.95
CA SER A 294 -1.29 11.71 -11.87
C SER A 294 -0.07 12.43 -12.41
N ARG A 295 -0.15 13.75 -12.57
CA ARG A 295 1.08 14.52 -12.47
C ARG A 295 1.44 14.53 -10.99
N PRO A 296 2.59 13.95 -10.56
CA PRO A 296 3.10 14.32 -9.26
C PRO A 296 3.26 15.85 -9.31
N ASP A 297 2.77 16.52 -8.28
CA ASP A 297 3.21 17.89 -8.01
C ASP A 297 4.52 17.75 -7.23
N PRO A 298 5.69 17.85 -7.89
CA PRO A 298 6.97 17.70 -7.20
C PRO A 298 7.21 18.84 -6.22
N ASP A 299 6.58 20.01 -6.44
CA ASP A 299 6.82 21.23 -5.68
C ASP A 299 5.92 21.31 -4.43
N GLY A 300 4.79 20.59 -4.42
CA GLY A 300 3.85 20.54 -3.30
C GLY A 300 4.13 19.51 -2.21
N TYR A 301 5.15 18.65 -2.36
CA TYR A 301 5.36 17.54 -1.41
C TYR A 301 6.24 17.92 -0.22
N GLU A 302 5.66 18.66 0.72
CA GLU A 302 6.30 18.84 2.02
C GLU A 302 6.24 17.55 2.84
N ARG A 303 7.43 17.05 3.19
CA ARG A 303 7.60 15.88 4.04
C ARG A 303 7.23 16.15 5.51
N ILE A 304 7.33 17.39 5.97
CA ILE A 304 7.00 17.79 7.35
C ILE A 304 5.64 18.49 7.34
N ASP A 305 4.68 17.96 8.08
CA ASP A 305 3.42 18.63 8.39
C ASP A 305 3.49 19.19 9.81
N TYR A 306 3.58 20.51 9.91
CA TYR A 306 3.54 21.23 11.17
C TYR A 306 2.64 22.46 11.02
N ARG A 307 1.62 22.53 11.86
CA ARG A 307 0.57 23.55 11.80
C ARG A 307 0.66 24.61 12.92
N GLY A 308 1.75 24.61 13.69
CA GLY A 308 2.03 25.64 14.69
C GLY A 308 2.77 26.86 14.13
N PRO A 309 3.42 27.66 15.00
CA PRO A 309 4.16 28.86 14.62
C PRO A 309 5.21 28.63 13.52
N LYS A 310 5.35 29.59 12.61
CA LYS A 310 6.21 29.48 11.42
C LYS A 310 7.69 29.31 11.78
N GLU A 311 8.10 29.90 12.90
CA GLU A 311 9.46 29.89 13.43
C GLU A 311 9.87 28.46 13.80
N VAL A 312 9.00 27.76 14.54
CA VAL A 312 9.22 26.35 14.93
C VAL A 312 9.26 25.44 13.70
N ARG A 313 8.37 25.65 12.72
CA ARG A 313 8.42 24.91 11.44
C ARG A 313 9.74 25.10 10.72
N THR A 314 10.26 26.33 10.72
CA THR A 314 11.52 26.69 10.08
C THR A 314 12.70 26.00 10.77
N GLU A 315 12.67 25.93 12.09
CA GLU A 315 13.66 25.20 12.89
C GLU A 315 13.63 23.69 12.61
N ILE A 316 12.44 23.06 12.62
CA ILE A 316 12.28 21.64 12.28
C ILE A 316 12.83 21.36 10.88
N LYS A 317 12.49 22.20 9.89
CA LYS A 317 13.00 22.08 8.52
C LYS A 317 14.52 22.22 8.46
N ARG A 318 15.10 23.21 9.12
CA ARG A 318 16.55 23.41 9.20
C ARG A 318 17.24 22.17 9.76
N GLY A 319 16.68 21.63 10.83
CA GLY A 319 17.14 20.40 11.45
C GLY A 319 17.11 19.21 10.49
N LEU A 320 15.99 19.00 9.79
CA LEU A 320 15.85 17.92 8.81
C LEU A 320 16.91 18.03 7.71
N TYR A 321 17.10 19.23 7.14
CA TYR A 321 18.09 19.44 6.10
C TYR A 321 19.52 19.18 6.60
N ALA A 322 19.87 19.65 7.80
CA ALA A 322 21.16 19.35 8.43
C ALA A 322 21.37 17.82 8.60
N TYR A 323 20.32 17.08 8.95
CA TYR A 323 20.39 15.63 8.98
C TYR A 323 20.60 15.01 7.59
N LEU A 324 19.84 15.45 6.59
CA LEU A 324 19.95 14.94 5.23
C LEU A 324 21.37 15.16 4.68
N ASP A 325 22.00 16.29 4.98
CA ASP A 325 23.38 16.58 4.60
C ASP A 325 24.37 15.61 5.27
N ARG A 326 24.23 15.40 6.59
CA ARG A 326 25.04 14.41 7.33
C ARG A 326 24.84 13.00 6.78
N TYR A 327 23.61 12.63 6.46
CA TYR A 327 23.26 11.34 5.86
C TYR A 327 23.90 11.16 4.47
N GLN A 328 23.78 12.16 3.59
CA GLN A 328 24.39 12.12 2.26
C GLN A 328 25.91 12.03 2.35
N LEU A 329 26.54 12.72 3.29
CA LEU A 329 27.96 12.60 3.56
C LEU A 329 28.34 11.18 3.97
N ALA A 330 27.65 10.61 4.97
CA ALA A 330 27.87 9.24 5.43
C ALA A 330 27.67 8.20 4.30
N LEU A 331 26.65 8.38 3.45
CA LEU A 331 26.38 7.52 2.31
C LEU A 331 27.51 7.59 1.27
N ARG A 332 28.02 8.79 0.97
CA ARG A 332 29.18 8.99 0.08
C ARG A 332 30.43 8.29 0.63
N GLN A 333 30.74 8.48 1.91
CA GLN A 333 31.87 7.81 2.57
C GLN A 333 31.73 6.29 2.52
N HIS A 334 30.54 5.76 2.77
CA HIS A 334 30.29 4.32 2.68
C HIS A 334 30.49 3.78 1.26
N ARG A 335 30.00 4.50 0.24
CA ARG A 335 30.20 4.14 -1.17
C ARG A 335 31.69 4.12 -1.54
N GLN A 336 32.45 5.12 -1.12
CA GLN A 336 33.91 5.18 -1.32
C GLN A 336 34.62 4.02 -0.64
N ARG A 337 34.30 3.70 0.62
CA ARG A 337 34.86 2.54 1.34
C ARG A 337 34.54 1.22 0.61
N SER A 338 33.32 1.08 0.10
CA SER A 338 32.90 -0.09 -0.67
C SER A 338 33.64 -0.21 -2.01
N GLN A 339 33.90 0.90 -2.69
CA GLN A 339 34.68 0.93 -3.94
C GLN A 339 36.15 0.59 -3.68
N ARG A 340 36.78 1.16 -2.64
CA ARG A 340 38.18 0.84 -2.26
C ARG A 340 38.36 -0.65 -1.96
N ARG A 341 37.42 -1.27 -1.22
CA ARG A 341 37.43 -2.71 -0.95
C ARG A 341 37.35 -3.55 -2.23
N ARG A 342 36.52 -3.14 -3.20
CA ARG A 342 36.44 -3.84 -4.49
C ARG A 342 37.73 -3.72 -5.31
N GLN A 343 38.42 -2.59 -5.25
CA GLN A 343 39.69 -2.37 -5.95
C GLN A 343 40.86 -3.12 -5.30
N SER A 344 40.87 -3.26 -3.97
CA SER A 344 41.89 -4.07 -3.29
C SER A 344 41.72 -5.57 -3.56
N ASP A 345 40.48 -6.05 -3.73
CA ASP A 345 40.17 -7.46 -3.95
C ASP A 345 40.48 -7.95 -5.38
N THR A 346 40.70 -7.05 -6.35
CA THR A 346 41.05 -7.43 -7.74
C THR A 346 42.51 -7.83 -7.95
N GLY A 347 43.37 -7.73 -6.92
CA GLY A 347 44.82 -7.95 -7.03
C GLY A 347 45.36 -9.33 -6.63
N GLY A 348 44.55 -10.25 -6.11
CA GLY A 348 45.08 -11.53 -5.60
C GLY A 348 44.05 -12.63 -5.37
N HIS A 349 44.23 -13.72 -6.12
CA HIS A 349 43.74 -15.09 -5.90
C HIS A 349 42.32 -15.39 -5.40
N LYS A 350 41.60 -16.11 -6.28
CA LYS A 350 40.59 -17.17 -6.08
C LYS A 350 40.11 -17.46 -4.64
N LEU A 351 38.79 -17.34 -4.51
CA LEU A 351 37.91 -17.97 -3.52
C LEU A 351 38.04 -17.52 -2.06
N ARG A 352 37.24 -16.52 -1.70
CA ARG A 352 36.57 -16.53 -0.39
C ARG A 352 35.12 -16.08 -0.53
N LYS A 353 34.19 -16.98 -0.17
CA LYS A 353 32.75 -16.76 -0.20
C LYS A 353 32.42 -15.44 0.50
N THR A 354 31.72 -14.61 -0.25
CA THR A 354 31.34 -13.23 0.04
C THR A 354 30.73 -13.07 1.44
N ARG A 355 31.50 -12.47 2.36
CA ARG A 355 30.96 -11.95 3.62
C ARG A 355 30.03 -10.79 3.24
N LYS A 356 28.71 -10.97 3.36
CA LYS A 356 27.71 -9.92 3.13
C LYS A 356 28.14 -8.67 3.89
N THR A 357 28.66 -7.67 3.18
CA THR A 357 28.90 -6.35 3.76
C THR A 357 27.54 -5.82 4.19
N ARG A 358 27.34 -5.68 5.51
CA ARG A 358 26.16 -5.02 6.05
C ARG A 358 26.11 -3.63 5.41
N ARG A 359 25.14 -3.39 4.53
CA ARG A 359 24.82 -2.04 4.07
C ARG A 359 24.51 -1.22 5.33
N PRO A 360 24.98 0.03 5.44
CA PRO A 360 24.44 0.93 6.43
C PRO A 360 22.95 1.05 6.13
N VAL A 361 22.14 0.49 7.02
CA VAL A 361 20.70 0.70 7.04
C VAL A 361 20.52 1.93 7.91
N PHE A 362 20.48 3.09 7.28
CA PHE A 362 19.93 4.26 7.95
C PHE A 362 18.42 4.21 7.70
N PRO A 363 17.59 4.19 8.76
CA PRO A 363 16.16 4.19 8.61
C PRO A 363 15.75 5.43 7.82
N LEU A 364 15.13 5.24 6.65
CA LEU A 364 14.28 6.26 6.06
C LEU A 364 13.02 6.27 6.93
N GLY A 365 13.06 7.11 7.95
CA GLY A 365 12.06 7.18 8.99
C GLY A 365 12.70 7.72 10.24
N THR A 366 12.08 8.77 10.78
CA THR A 366 12.31 9.40 12.09
C THR A 366 13.52 10.31 12.22
N TYR A 367 13.36 11.54 11.72
CA TYR A 367 14.14 12.69 12.18
C TYR A 367 13.90 12.98 13.69
N ARG A 368 12.75 12.58 14.26
CA ARG A 368 12.44 12.70 15.70
C ARG A 368 13.45 11.95 16.60
N LEU A 369 13.90 10.75 16.22
CA LEU A 369 14.87 9.94 16.99
C LEU A 369 16.29 10.52 17.02
N LEU A 370 16.54 11.58 16.24
CA LEU A 370 17.82 12.31 16.24
C LEU A 370 17.70 13.70 16.88
N ARG A 371 16.49 14.17 17.17
CA ARG A 371 16.26 15.42 17.94
C ARG A 371 16.55 15.22 19.42
N ASP A 372 16.34 14.00 19.93
CA ASP A 372 16.59 13.69 21.34
C ASP A 372 18.10 13.65 21.67
N GLU A 373 18.99 13.74 20.66
CA GLU A 373 20.32 14.30 20.84
C GLU A 373 20.28 15.84 20.71
N GLN A 374 19.91 16.49 21.82
CA GLN A 374 20.17 17.89 22.17
C GLN A 374 19.42 18.99 21.39
N VAL A 375 18.28 19.43 21.91
CA VAL A 375 18.05 20.85 22.28
C VAL A 375 17.14 20.89 23.52
N TRP A 376 17.71 21.28 24.66
CA TRP A 376 16.95 21.79 25.79
C TRP A 376 16.29 23.10 25.38
N VAL A 377 14.98 23.21 25.54
CA VAL A 377 14.38 24.51 25.86
C VAL A 377 14.03 24.42 27.34
N SER A 378 15.00 24.77 28.18
CA SER A 378 14.66 25.40 29.43
C SER A 378 13.85 26.64 29.06
N VAL A 379 12.53 26.60 29.28
CA VAL A 379 11.77 27.83 29.43
C VAL A 379 12.26 28.40 30.76
N SER A 380 13.29 29.25 30.70
CA SER A 380 13.52 30.19 31.77
C SER A 380 12.36 31.17 31.71
N GLU A 381 11.34 30.93 32.51
CA GLU A 381 10.46 31.99 32.97
C GLU A 381 11.36 33.07 33.55
N THR A 382 11.27 34.28 32.99
CA THR A 382 11.73 35.48 33.64
C THR A 382 10.92 35.65 34.92
N HIS A 383 11.42 35.10 36.02
CA HIS A 383 11.04 35.56 37.34
C HIS A 383 11.60 36.98 37.50
N GLU A 384 10.73 37.98 37.35
CA GLU A 384 10.95 39.29 37.95
C GLU A 384 11.25 39.08 39.44
N SER A 385 12.43 39.51 39.85
CA SER A 385 12.81 39.54 41.27
C SER A 385 11.99 40.64 41.95
N PRO A 386 11.33 40.38 43.09
CA PRO A 386 10.71 41.44 43.86
C PRO A 386 11.79 42.34 44.45
N THR A 387 11.67 43.64 44.20
CA THR A 387 12.42 44.70 44.88
C THR A 387 12.26 44.57 46.40
N PRO A 388 13.34 44.73 47.19
CA PRO A 388 13.20 44.80 48.64
C PRO A 388 12.55 46.13 49.03
N PRO A 389 11.70 46.16 50.08
CA PRO A 389 11.11 47.39 50.60
C PRO A 389 12.16 48.26 51.31
N PRO A 390 11.88 49.57 51.48
CA PRO A 390 12.83 50.58 51.96
C PRO A 390 13.33 50.37 53.39
#